data_AF-A0A1F2WPV9-F1
#
_entry.id   AF-A0A1F2WPV9-F1
#
_cell.length_a   1.000
_cell.length_b   1.000
_cell.length_c   1.000
_cell.angle_alpha   90.00
_cell.angle_beta   90.00
_cell.angle_gamma   90.00
#
_symmetry.space_group_name_H-M   'P 1'
#
loop_
_entity.id
_entity.type
_entity.pdbx_description
1 polymer ?
#
loop_
_entity_poly.entity_id
_entity_poly.type
_entity_poly.pdbx_seq_one_letter_code
_entity_poly.pdbx_strand_id
1 'polypeptide(L)'
;MIVLVAAWVGAVVYPDPRPFFISMERLKNPPVDSQAAAQLAGDLPNDHKSVEDFVASYVPYRTAWTVYRLPWYFPTVAEVLANRAGDCQAQAILTASIFEAKGMPYTLRYSFDHVWVDYPGKEATALEDPATSFVADDGKGWLASLPDKVPLWSILKVRVAYHWTPMPLLQKILLLLGVAVIVGYGERRFFVRLTRALWPGAASGTAAGRWPRGAWPRSR
;
A
#
# COMPACT_ATOMS: atom_id res chain seq x y z
N MET A 1 -4.21 -6.50 -19.29
CA MET A 1 -5.33 -5.89 -18.55
C MET A 1 -4.97 -5.70 -17.09
N ILE A 2 -4.60 -6.78 -16.36
CA ILE A 2 -4.21 -6.71 -14.94
C ILE A 2 -3.09 -5.69 -14.68
N VAL A 3 -2.02 -5.69 -15.47
CA VAL A 3 -0.92 -4.71 -15.34
C VAL A 3 -1.40 -3.26 -15.52
N LEU A 4 -2.33 -3.01 -16.44
CA LEU A 4 -2.88 -1.67 -16.67
C LEU A 4 -3.78 -1.24 -15.51
N VAL A 5 -4.58 -2.17 -14.97
CA VAL A 5 -5.39 -1.92 -13.78
C VAL A 5 -4.49 -1.63 -12.58
N ALA A 6 -3.44 -2.42 -12.35
CA ALA A 6 -2.50 -2.21 -11.27
C ALA A 6 -1.77 -0.86 -11.40
N ALA A 7 -1.31 -0.52 -12.62
CA ALA A 7 -0.70 0.78 -12.90
C ALA A 7 -1.68 1.94 -12.67
N TRP A 8 -2.95 1.79 -13.08
CA TRP A 8 -3.99 2.80 -12.83
C TRP A 8 -4.27 2.98 -11.35
N VAL A 9 -4.44 1.87 -10.61
CA VAL A 9 -4.62 1.91 -9.16
C VAL A 9 -3.46 2.64 -8.51
N GLY A 10 -2.22 2.27 -8.86
CA GLY A 10 -1.01 2.92 -8.38
C GLY A 10 -1.00 4.43 -8.65
N ALA A 11 -1.28 4.84 -9.89
CA ALA A 11 -1.29 6.25 -10.27
C ALA A 11 -2.38 7.08 -9.55
N VAL A 12 -3.53 6.47 -9.22
CA VAL A 12 -4.61 7.17 -8.51
C VAL A 12 -4.31 7.30 -7.01
N VAL A 13 -3.78 6.24 -6.39
CA VAL A 13 -3.55 6.23 -4.94
C VAL A 13 -2.17 6.77 -4.54
N TYR A 14 -1.22 6.74 -5.47
CA TYR A 14 0.11 7.38 -5.38
C TYR A 14 0.43 8.12 -6.69
N PRO A 15 -0.17 9.31 -6.92
CA PRO A 15 0.19 10.15 -8.07
C PRO A 15 1.68 10.47 -8.10
N ASP A 16 2.26 10.67 -6.90
CA ASP A 16 3.69 10.64 -6.66
C ASP A 16 4.05 9.31 -5.98
N PRO A 17 4.87 8.43 -6.60
CA PRO A 17 5.25 7.15 -6.01
C PRO A 17 6.36 7.25 -4.97
N ARG A 18 7.06 8.39 -4.84
CA ARG A 18 8.19 8.53 -3.90
C ARG A 18 7.83 8.21 -2.45
N PRO A 19 6.69 8.68 -1.89
CA PRO A 19 6.31 8.38 -0.51
C PRO A 19 6.15 6.88 -0.23
N PHE A 20 5.71 6.10 -1.23
CA PHE A 20 5.62 4.65 -1.11
C PHE A 20 7.00 4.02 -0.90
N PHE A 21 7.97 4.36 -1.77
CA PHE A 21 9.32 3.82 -1.67
C PHE A 21 10.06 4.28 -0.41
N ILE A 22 9.90 5.55 -0.03
CA ILE A 22 10.43 6.09 1.23
C ILE A 22 9.83 5.34 2.43
N SER A 23 8.53 5.06 2.40
CA SER A 23 7.87 4.32 3.48
C SER A 23 8.34 2.86 3.55
N MET A 24 8.63 2.24 2.41
CA MET A 24 9.23 0.90 2.35
C MET A 24 10.66 0.87 2.89
N GLU A 25 11.45 1.93 2.63
CA GLU A 25 12.78 2.09 3.20
C GLU A 25 12.72 2.27 4.71
N ARG A 26 11.82 3.15 5.19
CA ARG A 26 11.57 3.39 6.62
C ARG A 26 11.01 2.17 7.34
N LEU A 27 10.25 1.33 6.66
CA LEU A 27 9.81 0.06 7.22
C LEU A 27 11.00 -0.87 7.52
N LYS A 28 12.03 -0.85 6.67
CA LYS A 28 13.26 -1.66 6.86
C LYS A 28 14.24 -1.02 7.83
N ASN A 29 14.33 0.31 7.80
CA ASN A 29 15.20 1.12 8.66
C ASN A 29 14.32 2.15 9.38
N PRO A 30 13.69 1.76 10.49
CA PRO A 30 12.71 2.58 11.20
C PRO A 30 13.33 3.90 11.64
N PRO A 31 12.70 5.05 11.32
CA PRO A 31 13.20 6.37 11.68
C PRO A 31 12.90 6.68 13.15
N VAL A 32 13.43 5.85 14.07
CA VAL A 32 13.46 6.11 15.50
C VAL A 32 14.37 7.31 15.75
N ASP A 33 13.93 8.25 16.59
CA ASP A 33 14.63 9.50 16.85
C ASP A 33 14.48 9.89 18.33
N SER A 34 15.41 9.38 19.14
CA SER A 34 15.49 9.68 20.57
C SER A 34 15.69 11.17 20.87
N GLN A 35 16.37 11.92 20.00
CA GLN A 35 16.58 13.35 20.19
C GLN A 35 15.27 14.13 20.00
N ALA A 36 14.49 13.81 18.97
CA ALA A 36 13.18 14.42 18.76
C ALA A 36 12.19 14.07 19.88
N ALA A 37 12.29 12.87 20.46
CA ALA A 37 11.45 12.41 21.56
C ALA A 37 11.92 12.86 22.96
N ALA A 38 13.12 13.45 23.09
CA ALA A 38 13.78 13.70 24.37
C ALA A 38 12.94 14.54 25.35
N GLN A 39 12.22 15.55 24.86
CA GLN A 39 11.37 16.38 25.70
C GLN A 39 10.23 15.56 26.32
N LEU A 40 9.49 14.80 25.50
CA LEU A 40 8.42 13.92 25.98
C LEU A 40 8.97 12.85 26.93
N ALA A 41 10.14 12.29 26.62
CA ALA A 41 10.80 11.32 27.48
C ALA A 41 11.16 11.89 28.86
N GLY A 42 11.51 13.18 28.95
CA GLY A 42 11.80 13.84 30.23
C GLY A 42 10.57 13.97 31.14
N ASP A 43 9.39 14.13 30.56
CA ASP A 43 8.13 14.36 31.29
C ASP A 43 7.43 13.07 31.75
N LEU A 44 7.84 11.91 31.21
CA LEU A 44 7.18 10.62 31.44
C LEU A 44 7.89 9.77 32.49
N PRO A 45 7.16 8.91 33.23
CA PRO A 45 7.77 7.93 34.13
C PRO A 45 8.59 6.88 33.34
N ASN A 46 9.56 6.25 34.02
CA ASN A 46 10.32 5.10 33.49
C ASN A 46 9.52 3.80 33.64
N ASP A 47 8.33 3.77 33.04
CA ASP A 47 7.44 2.62 33.02
C ASP A 47 6.90 2.41 31.60
N HIS A 48 7.12 1.22 31.04
CA HIS A 48 6.80 0.95 29.64
C HIS A 48 5.31 1.15 29.33
N LYS A 49 4.44 0.66 30.21
CA LYS A 49 3.00 0.73 30.01
C LYS A 49 2.49 2.18 30.06
N SER A 50 3.01 2.97 30.99
CA SER A 50 2.67 4.39 31.12
C SER A 50 3.08 5.19 29.87
N VAL A 51 4.22 4.88 29.25
CA VAL A 51 4.64 5.49 27.99
C VAL A 51 3.72 5.07 26.85
N GLU A 52 3.36 3.79 26.72
CA GLU A 52 2.42 3.34 25.70
C GLU A 52 1.05 4.00 25.82
N ASP A 53 0.51 4.07 27.04
CA ASP A 53 -0.78 4.71 27.31
C ASP A 53 -0.74 6.20 26.99
N PHE A 54 0.38 6.87 27.35
CA PHE A 54 0.61 8.24 26.97
C PHE A 54 0.61 8.40 25.45
N VAL A 55 1.40 7.61 24.71
CA VAL A 55 1.49 7.71 23.24
C VAL A 55 0.15 7.43 22.58
N ALA A 56 -0.59 6.43 23.04
CA ALA A 56 -1.93 6.12 22.53
C ALA A 56 -2.90 7.31 22.73
N SER A 57 -2.77 8.05 23.82
CA SER A 57 -3.55 9.26 24.08
C SER A 57 -3.06 10.49 23.29
N TYR A 58 -1.74 10.64 23.15
CA TYR A 58 -1.07 11.78 22.51
C TYR A 58 -1.16 11.73 20.98
N VAL A 59 -1.19 10.52 20.41
CA VAL A 59 -1.33 10.25 18.98
C VAL A 59 -2.62 9.44 18.75
N PRO A 60 -3.80 10.10 18.72
CA PRO A 60 -5.05 9.40 18.46
C PRO A 60 -5.01 8.68 17.12
N TYR A 61 -5.57 7.47 17.10
CA TYR A 61 -5.53 6.60 15.94
C TYR A 61 -6.23 7.26 14.73
N ARG A 62 -5.49 7.49 13.64
CA ARG A 62 -5.98 8.04 12.37
C ARG A 62 -5.24 7.38 11.21
N THR A 63 -5.98 7.05 10.16
CA THR A 63 -5.38 6.39 8.98
C THR A 63 -4.45 7.33 8.21
N ALA A 64 -3.49 6.75 7.48
CA ALA A 64 -2.59 7.51 6.61
C ALA A 64 -3.33 8.39 5.58
N TRP A 65 -4.52 7.98 5.14
CA TRP A 65 -5.36 8.81 4.25
C TRP A 65 -5.78 10.12 4.89
N THR A 66 -6.03 10.09 6.20
CA THR A 66 -6.51 11.24 6.97
C THR A 66 -5.36 12.19 7.29
N VAL A 67 -4.23 11.64 7.71
CA VAL A 67 -3.08 12.44 8.19
C VAL A 67 -2.18 12.88 7.04
N TYR A 68 -1.79 11.94 6.17
CA TYR A 68 -0.77 12.15 5.15
C TYR A 68 -1.32 12.21 3.72
N ARG A 69 -2.64 12.01 3.55
CA ARG A 69 -3.32 11.91 2.22
C ARG A 69 -2.78 10.77 1.35
N LEU A 70 -2.27 9.71 1.98
CA LEU A 70 -1.70 8.54 1.32
C LEU A 70 -2.42 7.28 1.77
N PRO A 71 -2.56 6.24 0.92
CA PRO A 71 -3.22 5.00 1.33
C PRO A 71 -2.45 4.26 2.42
N TRP A 72 -1.13 4.43 2.45
CA TRP A 72 -0.22 3.91 3.45
C TRP A 72 1.01 4.81 3.53
N TYR A 73 1.54 5.03 4.73
CA TYR A 73 2.73 5.86 4.92
C TYR A 73 3.45 5.44 6.20
N PHE A 74 4.78 5.45 6.17
CA PHE A 74 5.61 5.25 7.35
C PHE A 74 6.24 6.59 7.73
N PRO A 75 5.74 7.27 8.78
CA PRO A 75 6.16 8.63 9.12
C PRO A 75 7.53 8.66 9.80
N THR A 76 8.08 9.85 9.95
CA THR A 76 9.17 10.17 10.89
C THR A 76 8.61 10.63 12.24
N VAL A 77 9.42 10.60 13.29
CA VAL A 77 9.00 11.10 14.62
C VAL A 77 8.60 12.58 14.55
N ALA A 78 9.35 13.40 13.82
CA ALA A 78 9.02 14.81 13.63
C ALA A 78 7.63 15.01 13.01
N GLU A 79 7.26 14.18 12.01
CA GLU A 79 5.93 14.21 11.40
C GLU A 79 4.85 13.76 12.40
N VAL A 80 5.12 12.76 13.24
CA VAL A 80 4.18 12.32 14.28
C VAL A 80 3.95 13.42 15.32
N LEU A 81 5.02 14.06 15.79
CA LEU A 81 4.94 15.16 16.76
C LEU A 81 4.19 16.38 16.20
N ALA A 82 4.38 16.68 14.92
CA ALA A 82 3.70 17.78 14.24
C ALA A 82 2.20 17.50 14.04
N ASN A 83 1.85 16.28 13.61
CA ASN A 83 0.46 15.93 13.31
C ASN A 83 -0.34 15.54 14.55
N ARG A 84 0.31 15.04 15.60
CA ARG A 84 -0.30 14.47 16.82
C ARG A 84 -1.43 13.48 16.50
N ALA A 85 -1.25 12.71 15.43
CA ALA A 85 -2.21 11.73 14.96
C ALA A 85 -1.51 10.76 14.01
N GLY A 86 -1.97 9.52 13.98
CA GLY A 86 -1.41 8.51 13.09
C GLY A 86 -1.92 7.11 13.42
N ASP A 87 -1.48 6.14 12.63
CA ASP A 87 -1.84 4.74 12.78
C ASP A 87 -0.80 4.02 13.66
N CYS A 88 -0.79 2.68 13.60
CA CYS A 88 0.13 1.88 14.40
C CYS A 88 1.60 2.19 14.11
N GLN A 89 1.98 2.54 12.87
CA GLN A 89 3.36 2.92 12.56
C GLN A 89 3.75 4.20 13.31
N ALA A 90 2.86 5.20 13.35
CA ALA A 90 3.11 6.45 14.05
C ALA A 90 3.27 6.26 15.56
N GLN A 91 2.37 5.47 16.18
CA GLN A 91 2.45 5.18 17.60
C GLN A 91 3.71 4.37 17.94
N ALA A 92 3.99 3.31 17.18
CA ALA A 92 5.13 2.45 17.43
C ALA A 92 6.47 3.22 17.35
N ILE A 93 6.65 4.08 16.36
CA ILE A 93 7.93 4.80 16.21
C ILE A 93 8.13 5.82 17.33
N LEU A 94 7.05 6.47 17.78
CA LEU A 94 7.13 7.45 18.85
C LEU A 94 7.43 6.75 20.18
N THR A 95 6.73 5.65 20.47
CA THR A 95 6.99 4.81 21.65
C THR A 95 8.44 4.32 21.67
N ALA A 96 8.92 3.75 20.56
CA ALA A 96 10.31 3.29 20.43
C ALA A 96 11.31 4.43 20.68
N SER A 97 11.04 5.63 20.14
CA SER A 97 11.92 6.79 20.30
C SER A 97 11.97 7.30 21.74
N ILE A 98 10.84 7.25 22.47
CA ILE A 98 10.80 7.57 23.90
C ILE A 98 11.57 6.53 24.71
N PHE A 99 11.40 5.23 24.42
CA PHE A 99 12.17 4.18 25.09
C PHE A 99 13.66 4.31 24.84
N GLU A 100 14.07 4.58 23.61
CA GLU A 100 15.47 4.82 23.26
C GLU A 100 16.04 6.03 24.01
N ALA A 101 15.31 7.16 24.05
CA ALA A 101 15.70 8.35 24.79
C ALA A 101 15.84 8.09 26.31
N LYS A 102 15.06 7.15 26.86
CA LYS A 102 15.13 6.74 28.27
C LYS A 102 16.13 5.62 28.55
N GLY A 103 16.74 5.02 27.53
CA GLY A 103 17.57 3.82 27.67
C GLY A 103 16.79 2.59 28.14
N MET A 104 15.48 2.54 27.86
CA MET A 104 14.61 1.43 28.21
C MET A 104 14.68 0.34 27.13
N PRO A 105 14.78 -0.95 27.48
CA PRO A 105 14.87 -2.02 26.50
C PRO A 105 13.55 -2.17 25.75
N TYR A 106 13.63 -2.36 24.43
CA TYR A 106 12.48 -2.65 23.58
C TYR A 106 12.90 -3.43 22.33
N THR A 107 11.91 -3.96 21.61
CA THR A 107 12.09 -4.56 20.29
C THR A 107 10.95 -4.10 19.40
N LEU A 108 11.26 -3.63 18.20
CA LEU A 108 10.23 -3.26 17.23
C LEU A 108 9.81 -4.52 16.46
N ARG A 109 8.51 -4.79 16.41
CA ARG A 109 7.92 -5.99 15.80
C ARG A 109 7.01 -5.61 14.64
N TYR A 110 6.93 -6.51 13.66
CA TYR A 110 6.11 -6.32 12.46
C TYR A 110 5.30 -7.57 12.11
N SER A 111 4.07 -7.33 11.66
CA SER A 111 3.22 -8.28 10.95
C SER A 111 2.84 -7.71 9.58
N PHE A 112 2.05 -8.46 8.79
CA PHE A 112 1.55 -8.02 7.49
C PHE A 112 0.63 -6.78 7.55
N ASP A 113 0.14 -6.42 8.73
CA ASP A 113 -0.86 -5.38 8.94
C ASP A 113 -0.64 -4.54 10.20
N HIS A 114 0.41 -4.79 10.98
CA HIS A 114 0.66 -4.11 12.24
C HIS A 114 2.15 -3.90 12.53
N VAL A 115 2.46 -2.80 13.21
CA VAL A 115 3.79 -2.47 13.74
C VAL A 115 3.60 -2.08 15.19
N TRP A 116 4.37 -2.69 16.10
CA TRP A 116 4.26 -2.43 17.52
C TRP A 116 5.60 -2.53 18.22
N VAL A 117 5.66 -2.00 19.44
CA VAL A 117 6.81 -2.11 20.32
C VAL A 117 6.56 -3.24 21.32
N ASP A 118 7.56 -4.09 21.49
CA ASP A 118 7.60 -5.18 22.46
C ASP A 118 8.64 -4.86 23.54
N TYR A 119 8.41 -5.32 24.78
CA TYR A 119 9.29 -5.07 25.91
C TYR A 119 9.10 -6.10 27.03
N PRO A 120 10.06 -6.25 27.95
CA PRO A 120 9.98 -7.24 29.02
C PRO A 120 8.70 -7.09 29.87
N GLY A 121 7.90 -8.17 29.94
CA GLY A 121 6.67 -8.18 30.72
C GLY A 121 5.44 -7.63 30.02
N LYS A 122 5.51 -7.30 28.71
CA LYS A 122 4.32 -6.93 27.93
C LYS A 122 3.36 -8.12 27.82
N GLU A 123 2.09 -7.89 28.13
CA GLU A 123 1.03 -8.86 27.87
C GLU A 123 0.73 -8.90 26.38
N ALA A 124 0.73 -10.10 25.78
CA ALA A 124 0.41 -10.25 24.37
C ALA A 124 -1.08 -9.94 24.14
N THR A 125 -1.35 -8.95 23.28
CA THR A 125 -2.72 -8.68 22.80
C THR A 125 -2.99 -9.45 21.50
N ALA A 126 -4.26 -9.68 21.16
CA ALA A 126 -4.62 -10.45 19.96
C ALA A 126 -4.13 -9.85 18.62
N LEU A 127 -3.74 -8.57 18.60
CA LEU A 127 -3.13 -7.89 17.45
C LEU A 127 -1.59 -7.85 17.51
N GLU A 128 -1.02 -8.13 18.68
CA GLU A 128 0.42 -8.10 18.98
C GLU A 128 0.90 -9.50 19.41
N ASP A 129 0.23 -10.55 18.93
CA ASP A 129 0.59 -11.93 19.24
C ASP A 129 1.91 -12.28 18.52
N PRO A 130 2.99 -12.62 19.26
CA PRO A 130 4.25 -13.03 18.67
C PRO A 130 4.12 -14.20 17.69
N ALA A 131 3.11 -15.07 17.85
CA ALA A 131 2.82 -16.18 16.94
C ALA A 131 2.28 -15.75 15.56
N THR A 132 1.84 -14.49 15.44
CA THR A 132 1.44 -13.84 14.17
C THR A 132 2.46 -12.82 13.68
N SER A 133 3.52 -12.58 14.45
CA SER A 133 4.66 -11.77 14.03
C SER A 133 5.51 -12.54 13.02
N PHE A 134 5.89 -11.87 11.93
CA PHE A 134 6.80 -12.42 10.93
C PHE A 134 8.22 -11.85 11.08
N VAL A 135 8.39 -10.85 11.95
CA VAL A 135 9.61 -10.08 12.11
C VAL A 135 9.86 -9.81 13.59
N ALA A 136 10.83 -10.53 14.13
CA ALA A 136 11.69 -10.04 15.19
C ALA A 136 12.94 -9.48 14.51
N ASP A 137 13.51 -8.38 15.00
CA ASP A 137 14.90 -8.05 14.67
C ASP A 137 15.84 -9.04 15.40
N ASP A 138 15.77 -10.32 15.02
CA ASP A 138 16.55 -11.44 15.58
C ASP A 138 17.50 -12.07 14.54
N GLY A 139 17.64 -11.44 13.37
CA GLY A 139 18.58 -11.85 12.32
C GLY A 139 18.18 -13.11 11.52
N LYS A 140 16.96 -13.66 11.67
CA LYS A 140 16.57 -14.94 11.03
C LYS A 140 15.78 -14.84 9.72
N GLY A 141 15.48 -13.62 9.25
CA GLY A 141 14.91 -13.38 7.93
C GLY A 141 13.38 -13.37 7.84
N TRP A 142 12.88 -12.84 6.72
CA TRP A 142 11.52 -12.31 6.51
C TRP A 142 10.35 -13.32 6.49
N LEU A 143 10.58 -14.63 6.56
CA LEU A 143 9.56 -15.66 6.26
C LEU A 143 9.54 -16.82 7.28
N ALA A 144 9.86 -16.57 8.54
CA ALA A 144 10.06 -17.65 9.51
C ALA A 144 8.76 -18.35 9.99
N SER A 145 7.58 -17.73 9.87
CA SER A 145 6.34 -18.28 10.44
C SER A 145 5.08 -17.85 9.67
N LEU A 146 4.46 -18.73 8.91
CA LEU A 146 3.12 -18.51 8.31
C LEU A 146 2.02 -19.09 9.22
N PRO A 147 0.97 -18.34 9.59
CA PRO A 147 -0.12 -18.83 10.44
C PRO A 147 -0.95 -19.95 9.80
N ASP A 148 -1.41 -20.91 10.60
CA ASP A 148 -2.20 -22.08 10.16
C ASP A 148 -3.63 -21.74 9.69
N LYS A 149 -4.20 -20.58 10.08
CA LYS A 149 -5.55 -20.17 9.69
C LYS A 149 -5.63 -18.67 9.43
N VAL A 150 -5.88 -18.32 8.17
CA VAL A 150 -6.06 -16.93 7.73
C VAL A 150 -7.56 -16.67 7.53
N PRO A 151 -8.25 -15.96 8.46
CA PRO A 151 -9.67 -15.65 8.29
C PRO A 151 -9.86 -14.57 7.21
N LEU A 152 -9.95 -15.01 5.95
CA LEU A 152 -9.96 -14.13 4.77
C LEU A 152 -11.02 -13.03 4.81
N TRP A 153 -12.22 -13.33 5.34
CA TRP A 153 -13.32 -12.37 5.40
C TRP A 153 -13.12 -11.25 6.43
N SER A 154 -12.54 -11.55 7.59
CA SER A 154 -12.24 -10.51 8.58
C SER A 154 -11.09 -9.63 8.09
N ILE A 155 -10.06 -10.23 7.48
CA ILE A 155 -8.95 -9.49 6.87
C ILE A 155 -9.46 -8.57 5.76
N LEU A 156 -10.38 -9.04 4.92
CA LEU A 156 -10.97 -8.21 3.87
C LEU A 156 -11.76 -7.04 4.46
N LYS A 157 -12.63 -7.28 5.46
CA LYS A 157 -13.40 -6.23 6.13
C LYS A 157 -12.49 -5.16 6.76
N VAL A 158 -11.45 -5.58 7.48
CA VAL A 158 -10.48 -4.67 8.09
C VAL A 158 -9.74 -3.88 7.01
N ARG A 159 -9.26 -4.54 5.94
CA ARG A 159 -8.55 -3.85 4.85
C ARG A 159 -9.44 -2.85 4.12
N VAL A 160 -10.71 -3.17 3.87
CA VAL A 160 -11.69 -2.25 3.28
C VAL A 160 -11.95 -1.07 4.21
N ALA A 161 -12.22 -1.33 5.49
CA ALA A 161 -12.45 -0.27 6.48
C ALA A 161 -11.23 0.66 6.59
N TYR A 162 -10.02 0.11 6.51
CA TYR A 162 -8.78 0.84 6.66
C TYR A 162 -8.36 1.63 5.40
N HIS A 163 -8.50 1.03 4.21
CA HIS A 163 -7.97 1.62 2.97
C HIS A 163 -9.04 2.23 2.08
N TRP A 164 -10.26 1.68 2.05
CA TRP A 164 -11.32 2.12 1.16
C TRP A 164 -12.23 3.17 1.82
N THR A 165 -12.68 2.93 3.05
CA THR A 165 -13.60 3.86 3.74
C THR A 165 -13.02 5.28 3.83
N PRO A 166 -11.80 5.50 4.35
CA PRO A 166 -11.23 6.85 4.49
C PRO A 166 -10.66 7.42 3.18
N MET A 167 -10.62 6.65 2.09
CA MET A 167 -10.15 7.13 0.80
C MET A 167 -11.04 8.30 0.33
N PRO A 168 -10.46 9.42 -0.15
CA PRO A 168 -11.27 10.54 -0.59
C PRO A 168 -12.11 10.19 -1.82
N LEU A 169 -13.24 10.87 -1.97
CA LEU A 169 -14.25 10.55 -2.98
C LEU A 169 -13.69 10.62 -4.40
N LEU A 170 -12.81 11.59 -4.67
CA LEU A 170 -12.20 11.76 -5.98
C LEU A 170 -11.39 10.52 -6.40
N GLN A 171 -10.58 9.95 -5.50
CA GLN A 171 -9.80 8.74 -5.76
C GLN A 171 -10.73 7.55 -6.02
N LYS A 172 -11.83 7.41 -5.27
CA LYS A 172 -12.84 6.36 -5.52
C LYS A 172 -13.43 6.47 -6.92
N ILE A 173 -13.83 7.68 -7.33
CA ILE A 173 -14.39 7.95 -8.66
C ILE A 173 -13.36 7.63 -9.76
N LEU A 174 -12.13 8.12 -9.62
CA LEU A 174 -11.06 7.87 -10.59
C LEU A 174 -10.74 6.38 -10.72
N LEU A 175 -10.65 5.66 -9.60
CA LEU A 175 -10.45 4.20 -9.61
C LEU A 175 -11.54 3.50 -10.40
N LEU A 176 -12.82 3.76 -10.08
CA LEU A 176 -13.94 3.09 -10.73
C LEU A 176 -14.02 3.41 -12.23
N LEU A 177 -13.90 4.69 -12.61
CA LEU A 177 -13.96 5.10 -14.00
C LEU A 177 -12.81 4.55 -14.83
N GLY A 178 -11.57 4.63 -14.34
CA GLY A 178 -10.43 4.13 -15.10
C GLY A 178 -10.42 2.61 -15.22
N VAL A 179 -10.84 1.87 -14.19
CA VAL A 179 -11.01 0.42 -14.31
C VAL A 179 -12.07 0.08 -15.35
N ALA A 180 -13.23 0.76 -15.34
CA ALA A 180 -14.28 0.55 -16.33
C ALA A 180 -13.79 0.81 -17.76
N VAL A 181 -13.01 1.88 -17.98
CA VAL A 181 -12.40 2.20 -19.28
C VAL A 181 -11.38 1.14 -19.71
N ILE A 182 -10.49 0.71 -18.81
CA ILE A 182 -9.44 -0.29 -19.13
C ILE A 182 -10.07 -1.64 -19.50
N VAL A 183 -11.07 -2.07 -18.74
CA VAL A 183 -11.79 -3.33 -18.99
C VAL A 183 -12.60 -3.23 -20.28
N GLY A 184 -13.43 -2.19 -20.43
CA GLY A 184 -14.26 -2.01 -21.62
C GLY A 184 -13.44 -1.88 -22.92
N TYR A 185 -12.31 -1.18 -22.89
CA TYR A 185 -11.40 -1.10 -24.03
C TYR A 185 -10.68 -2.44 -24.31
N GLY A 186 -10.29 -3.16 -23.25
CA GLY A 186 -9.68 -4.48 -23.34
C GLY A 186 -10.58 -5.51 -24.01
N GLU A 187 -11.84 -5.58 -23.60
CA GLU A 187 -12.85 -6.48 -24.15
C GLU A 187 -13.14 -6.16 -25.62
N ARG A 188 -13.35 -4.88 -25.96
CA ARG A 188 -13.58 -4.45 -27.35
C ARG A 188 -12.44 -4.90 -28.27
N ARG A 189 -11.18 -4.79 -27.82
CA ARG A 189 -10.01 -5.21 -28.60
C ARG A 189 -9.93 -6.73 -28.74
N PHE A 190 -10.33 -7.49 -27.71
CA PHE A 190 -10.42 -8.94 -27.78
C PHE A 190 -11.47 -9.40 -28.79
N PHE A 191 -12.69 -8.84 -28.75
CA PHE A 191 -13.76 -9.16 -29.70
C PHE A 191 -13.40 -8.78 -31.15
N VAL A 192 -12.75 -7.64 -31.39
CA VAL A 192 -12.28 -7.25 -32.73
C VAL A 192 -11.18 -8.18 -33.25
N ARG A 193 -10.30 -8.68 -32.38
CA ARG A 193 -9.27 -9.66 -32.78
C ARG A 193 -9.86 -11.04 -33.04
N LEU A 194 -10.79 -11.48 -32.20
CA LEU A 194 -11.49 -12.75 -32.36
C LEU A 194 -12.32 -12.78 -33.64
N THR A 195 -13.08 -11.72 -33.93
CA THR A 195 -13.85 -11.60 -35.19
C THR A 195 -12.97 -11.59 -36.43
N ARG A 196 -11.79 -10.92 -36.40
CA ARG A 196 -10.81 -11.00 -37.50
C ARG A 196 -10.16 -12.38 -37.64
N ALA A 197 -9.91 -13.08 -36.54
CA ALA A 197 -9.33 -14.42 -36.55
C ALA A 197 -10.34 -15.47 -37.06
N LEU A 198 -11.62 -15.31 -36.71
CA LEU A 198 -12.71 -16.20 -37.15
C LEU A 198 -13.23 -15.86 -38.55
N TRP A 199 -12.99 -14.64 -39.05
CA TRP A 199 -13.41 -14.24 -40.40
C TRP A 199 -12.33 -13.44 -41.15
N PRO A 200 -11.28 -14.11 -41.67
CA PRO A 200 -10.16 -13.45 -42.37
C PRO A 200 -10.55 -12.78 -43.70
N GLY A 201 -11.69 -13.17 -44.29
CA GLY A 201 -12.06 -12.82 -45.67
C GLY A 201 -12.68 -11.43 -45.89
N ALA A 202 -12.90 -10.61 -44.85
CA ALA A 202 -13.56 -9.31 -45.01
C ALA A 202 -12.60 -8.17 -45.47
N ALA A 203 -11.28 -8.41 -45.51
CA ALA A 203 -10.30 -7.38 -45.89
C ALA A 203 -9.86 -7.44 -47.37
N SER A 204 -10.30 -8.43 -48.16
CA SER A 204 -9.95 -8.57 -49.58
C SER A 204 -11.08 -8.14 -50.51
N GLY A 205 -11.64 -6.95 -50.25
CA GLY A 205 -12.77 -6.39 -51.00
C GLY A 205 -12.45 -5.05 -51.66
N THR A 206 -11.33 -4.94 -52.38
CA THR A 206 -11.10 -3.88 -53.40
C THR A 206 -9.96 -4.28 -54.34
N ALA A 207 -10.22 -5.25 -55.23
CA ALA A 207 -9.50 -5.37 -56.50
C ALA A 207 -10.45 -4.95 -57.63
N ALA A 208 -10.88 -3.69 -57.61
CA ALA A 208 -11.60 -3.08 -58.71
C ALA A 208 -10.59 -2.67 -59.80
N GLY A 209 -10.79 -3.18 -61.02
CA GLY A 209 -10.40 -2.49 -62.25
C GLY A 209 -9.00 -2.78 -62.80
N ARG A 210 -8.76 -3.99 -63.31
CA ARG A 210 -7.70 -4.21 -64.31
C ARG A 210 -8.36 -4.30 -65.69
N TRP A 211 -8.52 -3.15 -66.35
CA TRP A 211 -8.87 -3.07 -67.77
C TRP A 211 -7.71 -3.66 -68.61
N PRO A 212 -7.95 -4.59 -69.55
CA PRO A 212 -6.92 -5.02 -70.48
C PRO A 212 -6.67 -3.91 -71.52
N ARG A 213 -5.42 -3.45 -71.60
CA ARG A 213 -4.96 -2.52 -72.63
C ARG A 213 -4.84 -3.25 -73.98
N GLY A 214 -5.62 -2.78 -74.95
CA GLY A 214 -5.24 -2.61 -76.37
C GLY A 214 -4.63 -3.79 -77.13
N ALA A 215 -5.44 -4.38 -78.02
CA ALA A 215 -4.95 -5.01 -79.24
C ALA A 215 -5.54 -4.24 -80.44
N TRP A 216 -4.69 -3.48 -81.13
CA TRP A 216 -5.02 -2.88 -82.43
C TRP A 216 -4.81 -3.92 -83.54
N PRO A 217 -5.70 -4.04 -84.54
CA PRO A 217 -5.47 -4.91 -85.69
C PRO A 217 -4.57 -4.23 -86.72
N ARG A 218 -3.56 -4.96 -87.21
CA ARG A 218 -2.78 -4.58 -88.40
C ARG A 218 -3.61 -4.87 -89.66
N SER A 219 -3.97 -3.85 -90.41
CA SER A 219 -4.38 -4.00 -91.81
C SER A 219 -3.15 -4.02 -92.72
N ARG A 220 -3.20 -4.90 -93.72
CA ARG A 220 -2.25 -5.02 -94.84
C ARG A 220 -2.46 -3.90 -95.85
#